data_AF-A0AAW4KXL3-F1
#
_entry.id   AF-A0AAW4KXL3-F1
#
_cell.length_a   1.000
_cell.length_b   1.000
_cell.length_c   1.000
_cell.angle_alpha   90.00
_cell.angle_beta   90.00
_cell.angle_gamma   90.00
#
_symmetry.space_group_name_H-M   'P 1'
#
loop_
_entity.id
_entity.type
_entity.pdbx_description
1 polymer ?
#
loop_
_entity_poly.entity_id
_entity_poly.type
_entity_poly.pdbx_seq_one_letter_code
_entity_poly.pdbx_strand_id
1 'polypeptide(L)'
;MLSRTMLCCLVLLCTTATVQAITIKNVTYTTKSAGTVVFDHGYHLKQASINNNCKACHSAIFDMKKRSHSTMAEMDNGKSCGSCHNGSKAFHVKECVRCHKAKEVTIAVKGAGNVQFSHKTHTARNSCNDCHTAIFGLNKHKKPVTMTEMEKGKSCGTCHDGKMAFPVTANCAECHKM
;
A
#
# COMPACT_ATOMS: atom_id res chain seq x y z
N MET A 1 -60.47 59.26 22.08
CA MET A 1 -60.77 59.37 20.64
C MET A 1 -59.97 58.29 19.92
N LEU A 2 -60.63 57.56 19.02
CA LEU A 2 -60.22 56.33 18.33
C LEU A 2 -58.90 56.43 17.54
N SER A 3 -58.15 55.32 17.39
CA SER A 3 -58.07 54.54 16.12
C SER A 3 -56.68 53.92 15.80
N ARG A 4 -56.71 52.62 15.41
CA ARG A 4 -55.84 51.90 14.43
C ARG A 4 -54.53 51.20 14.85
N THR A 5 -54.65 49.88 15.06
CA THR A 5 -53.93 48.79 14.33
C THR A 5 -52.63 49.13 13.59
N MET A 6 -51.51 48.47 13.95
CA MET A 6 -50.75 47.66 12.98
C MET A 6 -49.76 46.70 13.65
N LEU A 7 -50.00 45.43 13.38
CA LEU A 7 -49.12 44.28 13.49
C LEU A 7 -47.79 44.53 12.76
N CYS A 8 -46.65 44.34 13.42
CA CYS A 8 -45.38 44.08 12.72
C CYS A 8 -44.62 42.98 13.46
N CYS A 9 -44.87 41.76 12.99
CA CYS A 9 -44.15 40.55 13.34
C CYS A 9 -42.74 40.67 12.73
N LEU A 10 -41.75 41.11 13.51
CA LEU A 10 -40.36 41.12 13.05
C LEU A 10 -39.78 39.71 13.22
N VAL A 11 -39.97 38.92 12.15
CA VAL A 11 -39.45 37.56 11.99
C VAL A 11 -37.92 37.59 12.12
N LEU A 12 -37.39 37.05 13.22
CA LEU A 12 -35.97 36.66 13.30
C LEU A 12 -35.73 35.53 12.29
N LEU A 13 -35.24 35.87 11.09
CA LEU A 13 -34.67 34.89 10.17
C LEU A 13 -33.34 34.39 10.78
N CYS A 14 -33.44 33.36 11.61
CA CYS A 14 -32.30 32.53 11.99
C CYS A 14 -31.92 31.71 10.75
N THR A 15 -30.98 32.22 9.96
CA THR A 15 -30.41 31.50 8.82
C THR A 15 -29.58 30.35 9.37
N THR A 16 -30.18 29.17 9.44
CA THR A 16 -29.46 27.94 9.76
C THR A 16 -28.51 27.64 8.61
N ALA A 17 -27.25 28.04 8.77
CA ALA A 17 -26.19 27.63 7.86
C ALA A 17 -26.11 26.09 7.90
N THR A 18 -26.53 25.45 6.82
CA THR A 18 -26.40 24.02 6.64
C THR A 18 -24.91 23.72 6.46
N VAL A 19 -24.26 23.26 7.53
CA VAL A 19 -22.89 22.73 7.45
C VAL A 19 -22.94 21.45 6.62
N GLN A 20 -22.63 21.55 5.33
CA GLN A 20 -22.44 20.38 4.48
C GLN A 20 -21.15 19.68 4.91
N ALA A 21 -21.29 18.48 5.48
CA ALA A 21 -20.14 17.64 5.79
C ALA A 21 -19.42 17.26 4.48
N ILE A 22 -18.16 17.68 4.34
CA ILE A 22 -17.30 17.26 3.24
C ILE A 22 -16.95 15.78 3.45
N THR A 23 -17.50 14.89 2.63
CA THR A 23 -17.14 13.47 2.66
C THR A 23 -15.76 13.27 2.02
N ILE A 24 -14.72 13.22 2.85
CA ILE A 24 -13.35 12.93 2.40
C ILE A 24 -13.22 11.42 2.13
N LYS A 25 -12.97 11.04 0.88
CA LYS A 25 -12.84 9.65 0.47
C LYS A 25 -11.37 9.21 0.49
N ASN A 26 -11.11 7.97 0.90
CA ASN A 26 -9.79 7.36 0.76
C ASN A 26 -9.41 7.21 -0.72
N VAL A 27 -8.12 7.34 -1.02
CA VAL A 27 -7.60 7.25 -2.39
C VAL A 27 -6.90 5.93 -2.57
N THR A 28 -7.29 5.20 -3.60
CA THR A 28 -6.70 3.90 -3.92
C THR A 28 -5.79 4.03 -5.13
N TYR A 29 -4.53 3.64 -4.97
CA TYR A 29 -3.52 3.54 -6.01
C TYR A 29 -3.36 2.08 -6.42
N THR A 30 -3.73 1.76 -7.65
CA THR A 30 -3.49 0.43 -8.23
C THR A 30 -2.19 0.47 -9.01
N THR A 31 -1.22 -0.33 -8.59
CA THR A 31 0.04 -0.47 -9.33
C THR A 31 -0.02 -1.69 -10.24
N LYS A 32 0.62 -1.61 -11.41
CA LYS A 32 0.70 -2.77 -12.32
C LYS A 32 1.47 -3.94 -11.70
N SER A 33 2.42 -3.64 -10.82
CA SER A 33 3.33 -4.61 -10.23
C SER A 33 3.15 -4.85 -8.73
N ALA A 34 2.93 -3.86 -7.86
CA ALA A 34 3.04 -3.98 -6.39
C ALA A 34 1.69 -3.95 -5.63
N GLY A 35 0.64 -4.49 -6.23
CA GLY A 35 -0.71 -4.52 -5.67
C GLY A 35 -1.35 -3.13 -5.53
N THR A 36 -2.25 -3.03 -4.56
CA THR A 36 -3.04 -1.84 -4.28
C THR A 36 -2.57 -1.17 -3.00
N VAL A 37 -2.36 0.14 -3.05
CA VAL A 37 -2.07 0.99 -1.88
C VAL A 37 -3.27 1.87 -1.61
N VAL A 38 -3.74 1.90 -0.37
CA VAL A 38 -4.85 2.76 0.06
C VAL A 38 -4.28 3.89 0.90
N PHE A 39 -4.50 5.13 0.47
CA PHE A 39 -4.24 6.33 1.24
C PHE A 39 -5.48 6.68 2.07
N ASP A 40 -5.32 6.65 3.39
CA ASP A 40 -6.38 6.95 4.34
C ASP A 40 -6.35 8.41 4.79
N HIS A 41 -7.30 9.22 4.33
CA HIS A 41 -7.35 10.63 4.70
C HIS A 41 -7.61 10.81 6.21
N GLY A 42 -8.49 10.00 6.79
CA GLY A 42 -8.83 10.10 8.20
C GLY A 42 -7.64 9.85 9.11
N TYR A 43 -6.77 8.90 8.74
CA TYR A 43 -5.52 8.65 9.45
C TYR A 43 -4.54 9.83 9.35
N HIS A 44 -4.35 10.40 8.15
CA HIS A 44 -3.40 11.49 7.94
C HIS A 44 -3.86 12.80 8.59
N LEU A 45 -5.15 13.13 8.49
CA LEU A 45 -5.69 14.37 9.05
C LEU A 45 -5.64 14.40 10.59
N LYS A 46 -5.65 13.23 11.23
CA LYS A 46 -5.48 13.08 12.69
C LYS A 46 -4.04 13.17 13.16
N GLN A 47 -3.05 13.16 12.27
CA GLN A 47 -1.64 13.30 12.67
C GLN A 47 -1.37 14.72 13.17
N ALA A 48 -0.68 14.85 14.30
CA ALA A 48 -0.41 16.15 14.92
C ALA A 48 0.30 17.15 13.98
N SER A 49 1.16 16.66 13.08
CA SER A 49 1.89 17.47 12.09
C SER A 49 1.02 17.98 10.94
N ILE A 50 -0.19 17.44 10.75
CA ILE A 50 -1.14 17.84 9.71
C ILE A 50 -2.36 18.52 10.34
N ASN A 51 -2.95 17.92 11.38
CA ASN A 51 -4.07 18.45 12.17
C ASN A 51 -5.18 19.11 11.32
N ASN A 52 -5.89 18.30 10.52
CA ASN A 52 -6.94 18.75 9.60
C ASN A 52 -6.52 19.81 8.56
N ASN A 53 -5.22 20.05 8.33
CA ASN A 53 -4.75 21.02 7.36
C ASN A 53 -4.68 20.45 5.92
N CYS A 54 -5.69 20.73 5.12
CA CYS A 54 -5.75 20.32 3.71
C CYS A 54 -4.58 20.88 2.87
N LYS A 55 -4.10 22.10 3.20
CA LYS A 55 -3.03 22.78 2.45
C LYS A 55 -1.65 22.14 2.67
N ALA A 56 -1.50 21.31 3.71
CA ALA A 56 -0.28 20.56 3.94
C ALA A 56 0.07 19.64 2.76
N CYS A 57 -0.96 19.20 2.01
CA CYS A 57 -0.81 18.31 0.86
C CYS A 57 -1.28 18.96 -0.46
N HIS A 58 -2.37 19.73 -0.41
CA HIS A 58 -3.03 20.25 -1.61
C HIS A 58 -2.79 21.76 -1.81
N SER A 59 -2.50 22.23 -3.02
CA SER A 59 -2.18 21.47 -4.24
C SER A 59 -0.67 21.22 -4.42
N ALA A 60 0.15 21.61 -3.43
CA ALA A 60 1.60 21.64 -3.57
C ALA A 60 2.23 20.25 -3.80
N ILE A 61 1.74 19.22 -3.12
CA ILE A 61 2.22 17.83 -3.25
C ILE A 61 1.29 17.04 -4.16
N PHE A 62 -0.03 17.22 -3.98
CA PHE A 62 -1.06 16.53 -4.76
C PHE A 62 -2.03 17.53 -5.37
N ASP A 63 -2.08 17.59 -6.70
CA ASP A 63 -3.10 18.35 -7.42
C ASP A 63 -4.45 17.61 -7.35
N MET A 64 -5.52 18.30 -6.96
CA MET A 64 -6.87 17.72 -6.88
C MET A 64 -7.54 17.60 -8.25
N LYS A 65 -7.13 18.41 -9.23
CA LYS A 65 -7.64 18.41 -10.61
C LYS A 65 -6.92 17.38 -11.48
N LYS A 66 -5.65 17.08 -11.17
CA LYS A 66 -4.80 16.16 -11.94
C LYS A 66 -4.19 15.10 -11.04
N ARG A 67 -4.47 13.83 -11.34
CA ARG A 67 -3.80 12.72 -10.65
C ARG A 67 -2.33 12.66 -11.09
N SER A 68 -1.43 12.80 -10.11
CA SER A 68 0.00 12.55 -10.30
C SER A 68 0.32 11.10 -9.98
N HIS A 69 1.13 10.47 -10.82
CA HIS A 69 1.74 9.17 -10.57
C HIS A 69 3.23 9.40 -10.33
N SER A 70 3.75 8.87 -9.23
CA SER A 70 5.18 8.93 -8.91
C SER A 70 5.71 7.52 -8.72
N THR A 71 6.95 7.31 -9.16
CA THR A 71 7.69 6.07 -8.93
C THR A 71 8.21 6.02 -7.49
N MET A 72 8.60 4.83 -7.02
CA MET A 72 9.27 4.70 -5.71
C MET A 72 10.59 5.47 -5.66
N ALA A 73 11.34 5.52 -6.76
CA ALA A 73 12.57 6.31 -6.84
C ALA A 73 12.28 7.81 -6.71
N GLU A 74 11.23 8.32 -7.36
CA GLU A 74 10.80 9.70 -7.19
C GLU A 74 10.35 10.02 -5.76
N MET A 75 9.67 9.07 -5.11
CA MET A 75 9.32 9.19 -3.70
C MET A 75 10.54 9.15 -2.80
N ASP A 76 11.55 8.30 -3.07
CA ASP A 76 12.82 8.31 -2.33
C ASP A 76 13.51 9.68 -2.40
N ASN A 77 13.32 10.39 -3.51
CA ASN A 77 13.81 11.75 -3.74
C ASN A 77 12.85 12.85 -3.23
N GLY A 78 11.89 12.51 -2.36
CA GLY A 78 11.04 13.49 -1.68
C GLY A 78 9.79 13.95 -2.44
N LYS A 79 9.47 13.38 -3.61
CA LYS A 79 8.20 13.66 -4.29
C LYS A 79 7.04 12.86 -3.68
N SER A 80 5.80 13.31 -3.90
CA SER A 80 4.58 12.58 -3.52
C SER A 80 4.62 12.15 -2.04
N CYS A 81 4.33 10.88 -1.71
CA CYS A 81 4.36 10.34 -0.35
C CYS A 81 5.71 10.57 0.36
N GLY A 82 6.82 10.56 -0.39
CA GLY A 82 8.17 10.71 0.17
C GLY A 82 8.52 12.12 0.67
N SER A 83 7.72 13.14 0.33
CA SER A 83 7.85 14.48 0.93
C SER A 83 7.73 14.46 2.47
N CYS A 84 7.03 13.46 3.00
CA CYS A 84 6.87 13.19 4.41
C CYS A 84 7.42 11.82 4.83
N HIS A 85 7.24 10.76 4.02
CA HIS A 85 7.72 9.41 4.32
C HIS A 85 9.22 9.23 4.00
N ASN A 86 10.07 10.00 4.67
CA ASN A 86 11.52 10.10 4.40
C ASN A 86 12.40 9.67 5.59
N GLY A 87 11.81 9.06 6.62
CA GLY A 87 12.53 8.66 7.84
C GLY A 87 12.72 9.78 8.86
N SER A 88 12.50 11.05 8.49
CA SER A 88 12.58 12.19 9.41
C SER A 88 11.19 12.65 9.88
N LYS A 89 10.24 12.87 8.97
CA LYS A 89 8.88 13.32 9.33
C LYS A 89 7.92 12.15 9.62
N ALA A 90 8.12 11.04 8.94
CA ALA A 90 7.39 9.79 9.10
C ALA A 90 8.30 8.63 8.69
N PHE A 91 7.81 7.39 8.85
CA PHE A 91 8.48 6.18 8.39
C PHE A 91 8.91 6.30 6.91
N HIS A 92 10.03 5.67 6.54
CA HIS A 92 10.62 5.86 5.22
C HIS A 92 9.84 5.10 4.13
N VAL A 93 9.79 5.60 2.90
CA VAL A 93 9.19 4.87 1.75
C VAL A 93 9.88 3.53 1.42
N LYS A 94 11.01 3.23 2.04
CA LYS A 94 11.72 1.94 1.95
C LYS A 94 11.08 0.86 2.83
N GLU A 95 10.22 1.23 3.76
CA GLU A 95 9.43 0.30 4.57
C GLU A 95 8.21 -0.20 3.78
N CYS A 96 8.46 -0.93 2.68
CA CYS A 96 7.50 -1.30 1.65
C CYS A 96 6.16 -1.79 2.21
N VAL A 97 6.19 -2.67 3.21
CA VAL A 97 5.02 -3.36 3.76
C VAL A 97 4.03 -2.46 4.49
N ARG A 98 4.45 -1.25 4.89
CA ARG A 98 3.55 -0.27 5.51
C ARG A 98 2.50 0.26 4.55
N CYS A 99 2.80 0.23 3.24
CA CYS A 99 1.88 0.65 2.18
C CYS A 99 1.49 -0.53 1.28
N HIS A 100 2.48 -1.31 0.85
CA HIS A 100 2.33 -2.48 -0.01
C HIS A 100 2.22 -3.75 0.82
N LYS A 101 1.00 -4.11 1.23
CA LYS A 101 0.77 -5.31 2.04
C LYS A 101 1.23 -6.57 1.29
N ALA A 102 2.30 -7.20 1.78
CA ALA A 102 2.76 -8.50 1.31
C ALA A 102 1.72 -9.57 1.69
N LYS A 103 1.29 -10.35 0.72
CA LYS A 103 0.38 -11.48 0.95
C LYS A 103 1.18 -12.76 0.99
N GLU A 104 0.85 -13.63 1.93
CA GLU A 104 1.36 -15.00 1.90
C GLU A 104 0.87 -15.70 0.62
N VAL A 105 1.70 -16.59 0.09
CA VAL A 105 1.50 -17.19 -1.22
C VAL A 105 1.27 -18.68 -1.05
N THR A 106 0.20 -19.18 -1.65
CA THR A 106 -0.07 -20.62 -1.77
C THR A 106 -0.09 -21.00 -3.24
N ILE A 107 0.80 -21.91 -3.63
CA ILE A 107 0.92 -22.44 -4.99
C ILE A 107 0.34 -23.84 -5.00
N ALA A 108 -0.77 -24.03 -5.72
CA ALA A 108 -1.38 -25.34 -5.88
C ALA A 108 -0.54 -26.20 -6.85
N VAL A 109 -0.06 -27.35 -6.37
CA VAL A 109 0.65 -28.33 -7.19
C VAL A 109 -0.16 -29.62 -7.22
N LYS A 110 -0.66 -29.99 -8.40
CA LYS A 110 -1.41 -31.24 -8.56
C LYS A 110 -0.51 -32.43 -8.24
N GLY A 111 -0.95 -33.29 -7.32
CA GLY A 111 -0.27 -34.55 -6.98
C GLY A 111 0.89 -34.43 -5.98
N ALA A 112 1.21 -33.24 -5.46
CA ALA A 112 2.34 -33.04 -4.55
C ALA A 112 2.04 -32.12 -3.35
N GLY A 113 0.76 -31.86 -3.04
CA GLY A 113 0.36 -30.92 -1.99
C GLY A 113 0.56 -29.45 -2.37
N ASN A 114 -0.02 -28.55 -1.58
CA ASN A 114 0.11 -27.11 -1.80
C ASN A 114 1.45 -26.62 -1.28
N VAL A 115 2.14 -25.80 -2.07
CA VAL A 115 3.37 -25.13 -1.62
C VAL A 115 3.00 -23.83 -0.93
N GLN A 116 3.45 -23.65 0.32
CA GLN A 116 3.26 -22.38 1.04
C GLN A 116 4.56 -21.59 1.07
N PHE A 117 4.48 -20.32 0.65
CA PHE A 117 5.56 -19.36 0.74
C PHE A 117 5.16 -18.22 1.69
N SER A 118 6.04 -17.96 2.66
CA SER A 118 5.84 -16.92 3.67
C SER A 118 6.76 -15.73 3.45
N HIS A 119 6.19 -14.54 3.28
CA HIS A 119 7.02 -13.33 3.23
C HIS A 119 7.66 -13.07 4.60
N LYS A 120 6.93 -13.32 5.68
CA LYS A 120 7.41 -13.09 7.05
C LYS A 120 8.73 -13.83 7.34
N THR A 121 8.85 -15.08 6.91
CA THR A 121 10.08 -15.86 7.13
C THR A 121 11.23 -15.37 6.26
N HIS A 122 10.95 -15.01 5.01
CA HIS A 122 11.99 -14.58 4.06
C HIS A 122 12.46 -13.16 4.33
N THR A 123 11.57 -12.24 4.70
CA THR A 123 11.92 -10.84 4.99
C THR A 123 12.57 -10.66 6.36
N ALA A 124 12.71 -11.72 7.16
CA ALA A 124 13.49 -11.69 8.39
C ALA A 124 15.00 -11.49 8.13
N ARG A 125 15.49 -11.89 6.94
CA ARG A 125 16.90 -11.78 6.55
C ARG A 125 17.12 -11.20 5.16
N ASN A 126 16.06 -11.00 4.38
CA ASN A 126 16.14 -10.47 3.02
C ASN A 126 15.30 -9.21 2.88
N SER A 127 15.70 -8.36 1.95
CA SER A 127 14.96 -7.18 1.51
C SER A 127 14.00 -7.54 0.38
N CYS A 128 12.97 -6.72 0.18
CA CYS A 128 12.01 -6.92 -0.92
C CYS A 128 12.70 -7.01 -2.29
N ASN A 129 13.78 -6.24 -2.47
CA ASN A 129 14.51 -6.13 -3.73
C ASN A 129 15.38 -7.35 -4.05
N ASP A 130 15.70 -8.17 -3.04
CA ASP A 130 16.50 -9.39 -3.24
C ASP A 130 15.72 -10.40 -4.08
N CYS A 131 14.39 -10.36 -3.99
CA CYS A 131 13.47 -11.19 -4.73
C CYS A 131 12.76 -10.43 -5.87
N HIS A 132 12.34 -9.19 -5.61
CA HIS A 132 11.50 -8.42 -6.50
C HIS A 132 12.27 -7.29 -7.21
N THR A 133 12.08 -7.06 -8.50
CA THR A 133 11.23 -7.81 -9.44
C THR A 133 11.99 -8.88 -10.22
N ALA A 134 13.29 -9.02 -9.97
CA ALA A 134 14.21 -9.84 -10.76
C ALA A 134 13.79 -11.32 -10.78
N ILE A 135 13.64 -11.92 -9.61
CA ILE A 135 13.25 -13.33 -9.46
C ILE A 135 11.73 -13.44 -9.61
N PHE A 136 11.01 -12.75 -8.73
CA PHE A 136 9.54 -12.79 -8.65
C PHE A 136 8.91 -11.48 -9.09
N GLY A 137 7.84 -11.56 -9.88
CA GLY A 137 6.98 -10.42 -10.13
C GLY A 137 6.18 -10.09 -8.86
N LEU A 138 5.89 -8.81 -8.66
CA LEU A 138 5.16 -8.35 -7.47
C LEU A 138 3.62 -8.66 -7.54
N ASN A 139 3.05 -8.91 -8.74
CA ASN A 139 1.59 -9.07 -8.96
C ASN A 139 1.20 -10.31 -9.79
N LYS A 140 2.18 -11.04 -10.32
CA LYS A 140 1.92 -12.21 -11.16
C LYS A 140 2.84 -13.32 -10.72
N HIS A 141 2.25 -14.46 -10.38
CA HIS A 141 2.98 -15.71 -10.52
C HIS A 141 3.39 -15.79 -11.99
N LYS A 142 4.71 -15.80 -12.23
CA LYS A 142 5.24 -16.24 -13.52
C LYS A 142 4.72 -17.66 -13.79
N LYS A 143 4.83 -18.12 -15.04
CA LYS A 143 4.52 -19.51 -15.40
C LYS A 143 5.07 -20.46 -14.33
N PRO A 144 4.31 -21.50 -13.93
CA PRO A 144 4.79 -22.48 -12.95
C PRO A 144 6.19 -22.95 -13.31
N VAL A 145 7.10 -22.93 -12.33
CA VAL A 145 8.48 -23.38 -12.50
C VAL A 145 8.58 -24.81 -11.98
N THR A 146 9.19 -25.68 -12.76
CA THR A 146 9.36 -27.10 -12.40
C THR A 146 10.49 -27.29 -11.38
N MET A 147 10.51 -28.41 -10.65
CA MET A 147 11.62 -28.75 -9.74
C MET A 147 12.96 -28.78 -10.48
N THR A 148 13.01 -29.37 -11.68
CA THR A 148 14.21 -29.41 -12.53
C THR A 148 14.71 -28.03 -12.93
N GLU A 149 13.81 -27.07 -13.13
CA GLU A 149 14.22 -25.68 -13.37
C GLU A 149 14.72 -24.98 -12.10
N MET A 150 14.16 -25.34 -10.95
CA MET A 150 14.66 -24.81 -9.66
C MET A 150 16.04 -25.35 -9.33
N GLU A 151 16.33 -26.61 -9.60
CA GLU A 151 17.70 -27.17 -9.50
C GLU A 151 18.72 -26.42 -10.38
N LYS A 152 18.26 -25.83 -11.48
CA LYS A 152 19.06 -24.96 -12.37
C LYS A 152 19.12 -23.50 -11.92
N GLY A 153 18.72 -23.20 -10.69
CA GLY A 153 18.81 -21.87 -10.09
C GLY A 153 17.65 -20.93 -10.40
N LYS A 154 16.52 -21.41 -10.95
CA LYS A 154 15.33 -20.57 -11.16
C LYS A 154 14.44 -20.52 -9.92
N SER A 155 13.65 -19.46 -9.76
CA SER A 155 12.62 -19.34 -8.72
C SER A 155 13.20 -19.59 -7.32
N CYS A 156 12.59 -20.48 -6.52
CA CYS A 156 13.06 -20.84 -5.18
C CYS A 156 14.52 -21.32 -5.19
N GLY A 157 14.93 -22.04 -6.24
CA GLY A 157 16.28 -22.57 -6.37
C GLY A 157 17.36 -21.54 -6.64
N THR A 158 17.02 -20.26 -6.87
CA THR A 158 18.01 -19.17 -6.87
C THR A 158 18.74 -19.07 -5.52
N CYS A 159 18.06 -19.44 -4.43
CA CYS A 159 18.63 -19.46 -3.08
C CYS A 159 18.58 -20.86 -2.43
N HIS A 160 17.58 -21.68 -2.74
CA HIS A 160 17.48 -23.06 -2.27
C HIS A 160 18.33 -24.01 -3.14
N ASP A 161 19.64 -23.75 -3.17
CA ASP A 161 20.65 -24.43 -3.98
C ASP A 161 21.58 -25.33 -3.16
N GLY A 162 21.38 -25.40 -1.84
CA GLY A 162 22.25 -26.12 -0.91
C GLY A 162 23.46 -25.31 -0.42
N LYS A 163 23.62 -24.07 -0.88
CA LYS A 163 24.69 -23.15 -0.46
C LYS A 163 24.12 -22.01 0.36
N MET A 164 23.11 -21.31 -0.16
CA MET A 164 22.48 -20.18 0.53
C MET A 164 21.34 -20.63 1.45
N ALA A 165 20.56 -21.61 1.03
CA ALA A 165 19.55 -22.29 1.83
C ALA A 165 19.55 -23.79 1.51
N PHE A 166 18.74 -24.58 2.23
CA PHE A 166 18.61 -26.01 1.94
C PHE A 166 18.19 -26.24 0.48
N PRO A 167 18.68 -27.30 -0.18
CA PRO A 167 18.46 -27.49 -1.60
C PRO A 167 17.02 -27.90 -1.91
N VAL A 168 16.48 -27.49 -3.07
CA VAL A 168 15.13 -27.88 -3.53
C VAL A 168 14.97 -29.39 -3.75
N THR A 169 16.07 -30.15 -3.82
CA THR A 169 16.05 -31.61 -3.96
C THR A 169 15.81 -32.35 -2.64
N ALA A 170 15.77 -31.64 -1.51
CA ALA A 170 15.57 -32.22 -0.18
C ALA A 170 14.47 -31.47 0.59
N ASN A 171 14.07 -32.03 1.74
CA ASN A 171 13.13 -31.41 2.69
C ASN A 171 11.78 -31.03 2.06
N CYS A 172 11.21 -31.90 1.21
CA CYS A 172 9.99 -31.63 0.45
C CYS A 172 8.84 -31.09 1.33
N ALA A 173 8.68 -31.64 2.53
CA ALA A 173 7.63 -31.29 3.49
C ALA A 173 7.75 -29.87 4.09
N GLU A 174 8.91 -29.22 3.98
CA GLU A 174 9.07 -27.82 4.40
C GLU A 174 8.25 -26.89 3.51
N CYS A 175 8.22 -27.18 2.21
CA CYS A 175 7.51 -26.39 1.21
C CYS A 175 6.12 -26.97 0.92
N HIS A 176 6.05 -28.27 0.65
CA HIS A 176 4.83 -28.98 0.25
C HIS A 176 4.03 -29.41 1.47
N LYS A 177 2.86 -28.80 1.66
CA LYS A 177 1.87 -29.18 2.66
C LYS A 177 0.80 -30.03 1.98
N MET A 178 0.78 -31.32 2.31
CA MET A 178 -0.23 -32.30 1.89
C MET A 178 -1.44 -32.24 2.81
#